data_AF-A0A378VUA3-F1
#
_entry.id   AF-A0A378VUA3-F1
#
_cell.length_a   1.000
_cell.length_b   1.000
_cell.length_c   1.000
_cell.angle_alpha   90.00
_cell.angle_beta   90.00
_cell.angle_gamma   90.00
#
_symmetry.space_group_name_H-M   'P 1'
#
loop_
_entity.id
_entity.type
_entity.pdbx_description
1 polymer ?
#
loop_
_entity_poly.entity_id
_entity_poly.type
_entity_poly.pdbx_seq_one_letter_code
_entity_poly.pdbx_strand_id
1 'polypeptide(L)'
;MAKKFDKDSFSGTLIVVLAVSLICSVIVAGAVVGLKPIQEKQKLQDKQGYILSVAGLMDKDTDIGKTFAERIEQRVVDLATGEYVKDAPKDFSARIAGKDPAQSIRIKPEDDLAGIKSRAKYTEVYLVKGEDGKIGQIILPMHGNGLWSVMYGFVAIRPDGNTINGITYYEQGETPGLGGEIGNPLWQQKFVGKNCLTDKANSPCTWAKARVRTKNTA
;
A
#
# COMPACT_ATOMS: atom_id res chain seq x y z
N MET A 1 42.55 -44.08 18.48
CA MET A 1 43.11 -42.78 18.04
C MET A 1 42.00 -42.03 17.29
N ALA A 2 41.53 -40.90 17.80
CA ALA A 2 40.53 -40.10 17.09
C ALA A 2 41.20 -39.37 15.92
N LYS A 3 40.69 -39.58 14.70
CA LYS A 3 41.14 -38.88 13.50
C LYS A 3 40.86 -37.38 13.70
N LYS A 4 41.92 -36.58 13.83
CA LYS A 4 41.83 -35.14 14.09
C LYS A 4 41.12 -34.49 12.90
N PHE A 5 40.03 -33.77 13.16
CA PHE A 5 39.29 -33.04 12.13
C PHE A 5 40.18 -31.94 11.56
N ASP A 6 40.54 -32.06 10.28
CA ASP A 6 41.35 -31.08 9.58
C ASP A 6 40.42 -30.09 8.85
N LYS A 7 40.32 -28.88 9.40
CA LYS A 7 39.43 -27.80 8.94
C LYS A 7 39.81 -27.27 7.57
N ASP A 8 41.09 -27.35 7.21
CA ASP A 8 41.65 -26.78 5.98
C ASP A 8 41.70 -27.81 4.84
N SER A 9 41.32 -29.07 5.11
CA SER A 9 41.12 -30.09 4.09
C SER A 9 39.82 -29.88 3.32
N PHE A 10 39.76 -30.31 2.06
CA PHE A 10 38.55 -30.25 1.23
C PHE A 10 37.31 -30.84 1.92
N SER A 11 37.48 -31.98 2.62
CA SER A 11 36.39 -32.62 3.38
C SER A 11 36.01 -31.84 4.64
N GLY A 12 36.96 -31.21 5.32
CA GLY A 12 36.70 -30.37 6.49
C GLY A 12 35.93 -29.10 6.12
N THR A 13 36.34 -28.43 5.04
CA THR A 13 35.63 -27.25 4.51
C THR A 13 34.20 -27.61 4.11
N LEU A 14 33.99 -28.75 3.41
CA LEU A 14 32.64 -29.19 3.02
C LEU A 14 31.72 -29.41 4.23
N ILE A 15 32.23 -30.07 5.28
CA ILE A 15 31.46 -30.33 6.51
C ILE A 15 31.13 -29.02 7.24
N VAL A 16 32.07 -28.08 7.32
CA VAL A 16 31.83 -26.77 7.95
C VAL A 16 30.76 -25.99 7.18
N VAL A 17 30.85 -25.92 5.85
CA VAL A 17 29.85 -25.23 5.03
C VAL A 17 28.48 -25.87 5.18
N LEU A 18 28.38 -27.21 5.17
CA LEU A 18 27.12 -27.92 5.38
C LEU A 18 26.54 -27.65 6.77
N ALA A 19 27.36 -27.69 7.82
CA ALA A 19 26.92 -27.41 9.19
C ALA A 19 26.43 -25.96 9.35
N VAL A 20 27.19 -24.99 8.86
CA VAL A 20 26.80 -23.57 8.92
C VAL A 20 25.54 -23.33 8.09
N SER A 21 25.47 -23.88 6.87
CA SER A 21 24.28 -23.74 6.01
C SER A 21 23.02 -24.32 6.66
N LEU A 22 23.14 -25.49 7.31
CA LEU A 22 22.03 -26.13 8.02
C LEU A 22 21.59 -25.27 9.20
N ILE A 23 22.52 -24.81 10.04
CA ILE A 23 22.21 -23.96 11.20
C ILE A 23 21.54 -22.66 10.74
N CYS A 24 22.09 -21.98 9.73
CA CYS A 24 21.51 -20.77 9.17
C CYS A 24 20.10 -21.02 8.61
N SER A 25 19.88 -22.13 7.90
CA SER A 25 18.56 -22.46 7.36
C SER A 25 17.51 -22.68 8.45
N VAL A 26 17.87 -23.35 9.55
CA VAL A 26 16.96 -23.62 10.67
C VAL A 26 16.59 -22.32 11.37
N ILE A 27 17.57 -21.44 11.63
CA ILE A 27 17.34 -20.14 12.27
C ILE A 27 16.42 -19.26 11.40
N VAL A 28 16.72 -19.16 10.08
CA VAL A 28 15.92 -18.36 9.15
C VAL A 28 14.51 -18.92 9.01
N ALA A 29 14.35 -20.24 8.87
CA ALA A 29 13.04 -20.89 8.78
C ALA A 29 12.22 -20.67 10.05
N GLY A 30 12.84 -20.82 11.23
CA GLY A 30 12.18 -20.58 12.52
C GLY A 30 11.68 -19.14 12.66
N ALA A 31 12.51 -18.16 12.31
CA ALA A 31 12.11 -16.75 12.32
C ALA A 31 10.96 -16.48 11.34
N VAL A 32 11.05 -17.02 10.13
CA VAL A 32 10.04 -16.85 9.08
C VAL A 32 8.68 -17.44 9.50
N VAL A 33 8.65 -18.67 9.97
CA VAL A 33 7.38 -19.35 10.30
C VAL A 33 6.76 -18.79 11.57
N GLY A 34 7.57 -18.46 12.58
CA GLY A 34 7.08 -17.91 13.85
C GLY A 34 6.61 -16.46 13.75
N LEU A 35 7.32 -15.62 12.98
CA LEU A 35 7.10 -14.17 13.01
C LEU A 35 6.18 -13.66 11.88
N LYS A 36 6.12 -14.35 10.72
CA LYS A 36 5.29 -13.89 9.59
C LYS A 36 3.82 -13.65 9.94
N PRO A 37 3.12 -14.53 10.66
CA PRO A 37 1.70 -14.31 10.96
C PRO A 37 1.47 -13.05 11.81
N ILE A 38 2.38 -12.80 12.76
CA ILE A 38 2.36 -11.61 13.62
C ILE A 38 2.61 -10.35 12.77
N GLN A 39 3.60 -10.39 11.88
CA GLN A 39 3.90 -9.29 10.97
C GLN A 39 2.73 -8.98 10.03
N GLU A 40 2.05 -9.99 9.51
CA GLU A 40 0.89 -9.79 8.62
C GLU A 40 -0.28 -9.13 9.35
N LYS A 41 -0.55 -9.56 10.58
CA LYS A 41 -1.58 -8.93 11.43
C LYS A 41 -1.22 -7.47 11.75
N GLN A 42 0.04 -7.20 12.11
CA GLN A 42 0.51 -5.85 12.39
C GLN A 42 0.42 -4.97 11.14
N LYS A 43 0.87 -5.45 9.97
CA LYS A 43 0.74 -4.72 8.70
C LYS A 43 -0.70 -4.37 8.36
N LEU A 44 -1.65 -5.26 8.65
CA LEU A 44 -3.07 -4.99 8.43
C LEU A 44 -3.57 -3.88 9.35
N GLN A 45 -3.24 -3.95 10.65
CA GLN A 45 -3.61 -2.91 11.62
C GLN A 45 -2.95 -1.57 11.28
N ASP A 46 -1.68 -1.58 10.86
CA ASP A 46 -0.97 -0.39 10.42
C ASP A 46 -1.63 0.21 9.17
N LYS A 47 -1.97 -0.61 8.16
CA LYS A 47 -2.69 -0.15 6.96
C LYS A 47 -4.01 0.53 7.34
N GLN A 48 -4.79 -0.07 8.24
CA GLN A 48 -6.02 0.54 8.76
C GLN A 48 -5.72 1.85 9.49
N GLY A 49 -4.65 1.89 10.28
CA GLY A 49 -4.19 3.10 10.95
C GLY A 49 -3.85 4.23 9.99
N TYR A 50 -3.11 3.96 8.91
CA TYR A 50 -2.82 4.95 7.88
C TYR A 50 -4.08 5.44 7.15
N ILE A 51 -5.05 4.57 6.90
CA ILE A 51 -6.36 4.95 6.32
C ILE A 51 -7.11 5.89 7.27
N LEU A 52 -7.13 5.59 8.57
CA LEU A 52 -7.76 6.48 9.56
C LEU A 52 -6.99 7.80 9.73
N SER A 53 -5.65 7.75 9.69
CA SER A 53 -4.79 8.93 9.80
C SER A 53 -5.04 9.90 8.63
N VAL A 54 -5.02 9.41 7.39
CA VAL A 54 -5.29 10.24 6.21
C VAL A 54 -6.75 10.72 6.15
N ALA A 55 -7.67 10.00 6.79
CA ALA A 55 -9.05 10.44 6.99
C ALA A 55 -9.20 11.54 8.05
N GLY A 56 -8.18 11.80 8.87
CA GLY A 56 -8.29 12.68 10.04
C GLY A 56 -9.14 12.08 11.17
N LEU A 57 -9.19 10.75 11.29
CA LEU A 57 -9.96 10.00 12.28
C LEU A 57 -9.08 9.33 13.34
N MET A 58 -7.82 9.74 13.47
CA MET A 58 -6.85 9.13 14.36
C MET A 58 -6.44 10.10 15.47
N ASP A 59 -6.71 9.71 16.71
CA ASP A 59 -6.32 10.36 17.96
C ASP A 59 -5.49 9.41 18.83
N LYS A 60 -4.96 9.89 19.96
CA LYS A 60 -4.09 9.13 20.87
C LYS A 60 -4.74 7.85 21.42
N ASP A 61 -6.06 7.86 21.61
CA ASP A 61 -6.81 6.76 22.24
C ASP A 61 -7.76 6.05 21.25
N THR A 62 -7.58 6.25 19.94
CA THR A 62 -8.44 5.65 18.92
C THR A 62 -8.23 4.14 18.83
N ASP A 63 -9.31 3.38 19.02
CA ASP A 63 -9.35 1.97 18.63
C ASP A 63 -9.42 1.86 17.11
N ILE A 64 -8.31 1.49 16.48
CA ILE A 64 -8.17 1.39 15.02
C ILE A 64 -9.19 0.40 14.44
N GLY A 65 -9.34 -0.78 15.06
CA GLY A 65 -10.18 -1.84 14.51
C GLY A 65 -11.65 -1.46 14.54
N LYS A 66 -12.11 -0.92 15.68
CA LYS A 66 -13.50 -0.46 15.85
C LYS A 66 -13.81 0.72 14.94
N THR A 67 -12.97 1.75 14.95
CA THR A 67 -13.19 2.97 14.16
C THR A 67 -13.18 2.67 12.67
N PHE A 68 -12.28 1.80 12.22
CA PHE A 68 -12.25 1.36 10.83
C PHE A 68 -13.55 0.64 10.45
N ALA A 69 -14.03 -0.30 11.26
CA ALA A 69 -15.27 -1.02 10.98
C ALA A 69 -16.52 -0.11 10.95
N GLU A 70 -16.56 0.93 11.78
CA GLU A 70 -17.69 1.86 11.86
C GLU A 70 -17.67 2.94 10.77
N ARG A 71 -16.48 3.47 10.46
CA ARG A 71 -16.33 4.69 9.63
C ARG A 71 -15.84 4.41 8.22
N ILE A 72 -15.27 3.24 7.95
CA ILE A 72 -14.65 2.92 6.66
C ILE A 72 -15.43 1.81 5.96
N GLU A 73 -15.84 2.09 4.74
CA GLU A 73 -16.48 1.12 3.86
C GLU A 73 -15.60 0.86 2.64
N GLN A 74 -15.01 -0.34 2.58
CA GLN A 74 -14.22 -0.77 1.44
C GLN A 74 -15.14 -1.11 0.25
N ARG A 75 -14.77 -0.60 -0.92
CA ARG A 75 -15.37 -0.92 -2.22
C ARG A 75 -14.28 -1.32 -3.21
N VAL A 76 -14.65 -2.08 -4.22
CA VAL A 76 -13.76 -2.41 -5.34
C VAL A 76 -14.27 -1.73 -6.59
N VAL A 77 -13.35 -1.11 -7.33
CA VAL A 77 -13.62 -0.32 -8.53
C VAL A 77 -12.90 -0.94 -9.72
N ASP A 78 -13.58 -1.05 -10.85
CA ASP A 78 -12.97 -1.35 -12.14
C ASP A 78 -12.26 -0.11 -12.68
N LEU A 79 -10.95 -0.22 -12.91
CA LEU A 79 -10.14 0.91 -13.34
C LEU A 79 -10.35 1.29 -14.81
N ALA A 80 -10.98 0.44 -15.61
CA ALA A 80 -11.32 0.75 -17.01
C ALA A 80 -12.63 1.55 -17.10
N THR A 81 -13.62 1.23 -16.26
CA THR A 81 -14.96 1.85 -16.33
C THR A 81 -15.19 2.91 -15.25
N GLY A 82 -14.49 2.83 -14.11
CA GLY A 82 -14.75 3.63 -12.91
C GLY A 82 -15.97 3.16 -12.11
N GLU A 83 -16.56 2.01 -12.45
CA GLU A 83 -17.73 1.47 -11.76
C GLU A 83 -17.36 0.54 -10.62
N TYR A 84 -18.25 0.43 -9.63
CA TYR A 84 -18.08 -0.54 -8.55
C TYR A 84 -18.29 -1.97 -9.06
N VAL A 85 -17.38 -2.86 -8.66
CA VAL A 85 -17.53 -4.30 -8.90
C VAL A 85 -18.53 -4.86 -7.90
N LYS A 86 -19.58 -5.51 -8.41
CA LYS A 86 -20.56 -6.22 -7.59
C LYS A 86 -19.92 -7.49 -7.00
N ASP A 87 -20.24 -7.79 -5.76
CA ASP A 87 -19.82 -9.02 -5.06
C ASP A 87 -18.31 -9.25 -4.97
N ALA A 88 -17.52 -8.16 -4.94
CA ALA A 88 -16.08 -8.27 -4.76
C ALA A 88 -15.71 -8.82 -3.37
N PRO A 89 -14.65 -9.64 -3.26
CA PRO A 89 -14.17 -10.15 -1.97
C PRO A 89 -13.84 -9.01 -1.00
N LYS A 90 -14.23 -9.16 0.26
CA LYS A 90 -13.97 -8.15 1.31
C LYS A 90 -12.48 -7.94 1.57
N ASP A 91 -11.68 -8.97 1.33
CA ASP A 91 -10.23 -9.01 1.47
C ASP A 91 -9.48 -8.74 0.14
N PHE A 92 -10.18 -8.24 -0.88
CA PHE A 92 -9.55 -7.90 -2.16
C PHE A 92 -8.38 -6.93 -1.97
N SER A 93 -7.28 -7.20 -2.68
CA SER A 93 -6.06 -6.40 -2.66
C SER A 93 -5.53 -6.24 -4.08
N ALA A 94 -5.56 -5.01 -4.58
CA ALA A 94 -4.99 -4.65 -5.88
C ALA A 94 -3.50 -5.00 -5.98
N ARG A 95 -2.79 -4.96 -4.84
CA ARG A 95 -1.37 -5.32 -4.77
C ARG A 95 -1.13 -6.79 -5.05
N ILE A 96 -2.02 -7.68 -4.61
CA ILE A 96 -1.93 -9.12 -4.90
C ILE A 96 -2.41 -9.38 -6.32
N ALA A 97 -3.57 -8.83 -6.69
CA ALA A 97 -4.14 -8.97 -8.03
C ALA A 97 -3.22 -8.44 -9.14
N GLY A 98 -2.44 -7.38 -8.86
CA GLY A 98 -1.48 -6.79 -9.80
C GLY A 98 -0.30 -7.71 -10.13
N LYS A 99 -0.03 -8.74 -9.32
CA LYS A 99 1.02 -9.75 -9.58
C LYS A 99 0.51 -10.94 -10.39
N ASP A 100 -0.80 -11.12 -10.47
CA ASP A 100 -1.42 -12.20 -11.25
C ASP A 100 -1.66 -11.74 -12.69
N PRO A 101 -1.06 -12.39 -13.71
CA PRO A 101 -1.31 -12.07 -15.12
C PRO A 101 -2.78 -12.12 -15.54
N ALA A 102 -3.62 -12.92 -14.89
CA ALA A 102 -5.05 -13.00 -15.18
C ALA A 102 -5.84 -11.79 -14.67
N GLN A 103 -5.36 -11.16 -13.60
CA GLN A 103 -6.02 -10.04 -12.90
C GLN A 103 -5.32 -8.70 -13.13
N SER A 104 -4.26 -8.67 -13.94
CA SER A 104 -3.49 -7.47 -14.25
C SER A 104 -3.51 -7.13 -15.74
N ILE A 105 -3.13 -5.89 -16.03
CA ILE A 105 -2.95 -5.35 -17.38
C ILE A 105 -1.54 -4.76 -17.44
N ARG A 106 -0.81 -5.11 -18.49
CA ARG A 106 0.48 -4.47 -18.79
C ARG A 106 0.25 -3.03 -19.24
N ILE A 107 0.94 -2.10 -18.61
CA ILE A 107 0.91 -0.69 -18.97
C ILE A 107 1.86 -0.49 -20.15
N LYS A 108 1.43 0.30 -21.13
CA LYS A 108 2.31 0.68 -22.23
C LYS A 108 3.43 1.56 -21.71
N PRO A 109 4.68 1.43 -22.20
CA PRO A 109 5.80 2.23 -21.70
C PRO A 109 5.54 3.75 -21.68
N GLU A 110 4.82 4.26 -22.67
CA GLU A 110 4.44 5.67 -22.78
C GLU A 110 3.41 6.13 -21.72
N ASP A 111 2.63 5.20 -21.17
CA ASP A 111 1.61 5.47 -20.15
C ASP A 111 2.12 5.12 -18.73
N ASP A 112 3.29 4.50 -18.59
CA ASP A 112 3.85 4.03 -17.33
C ASP A 112 4.63 5.13 -16.58
N LEU A 113 3.93 6.22 -16.26
CA LEU A 113 4.50 7.38 -15.55
C LEU A 113 5.04 7.03 -14.15
N ALA A 114 4.51 5.97 -13.54
CA ALA A 114 4.88 5.52 -12.20
C ALA A 114 5.92 4.38 -12.20
N GLY A 115 6.35 3.90 -13.37
CA GLY A 115 7.33 2.82 -13.53
C GLY A 115 6.87 1.45 -13.01
N ILE A 116 5.56 1.22 -12.84
CA ILE A 116 5.02 0.02 -12.20
C ILE A 116 4.84 -1.15 -13.18
N LYS A 117 4.99 -0.92 -14.50
CA LYS A 117 4.95 -1.89 -15.61
C LYS A 117 3.60 -2.58 -15.84
N SER A 118 2.90 -2.92 -14.77
CA SER A 118 1.59 -3.58 -14.78
C SER A 118 0.74 -3.06 -13.62
N ARG A 119 -0.57 -3.01 -13.83
CA ARG A 119 -1.55 -2.68 -12.78
C ARG A 119 -2.66 -3.72 -12.73
N ALA A 120 -3.30 -3.88 -11.58
CA ALA A 120 -4.50 -4.69 -11.46
C ALA A 120 -5.64 -4.11 -12.32
N LYS A 121 -6.58 -4.96 -12.76
CA LYS A 121 -7.83 -4.54 -13.44
C LYS A 121 -8.74 -3.78 -12.49
N TYR A 122 -8.76 -4.20 -11.24
CA TYR A 122 -9.60 -3.65 -10.17
C TYR A 122 -8.73 -3.08 -9.05
N THR A 123 -9.25 -2.08 -8.35
CA THR A 123 -8.61 -1.53 -7.14
C THR A 123 -9.59 -1.44 -5.99
N GLU A 124 -9.11 -1.65 -4.76
CA GLU A 124 -9.88 -1.24 -3.60
C GLU A 124 -9.87 0.30 -3.45
N VAL A 125 -10.95 0.83 -2.91
CA VAL A 125 -11.10 2.22 -2.45
C VAL A 125 -11.82 2.21 -1.11
N TYR A 126 -11.60 3.23 -0.29
CA TYR A 126 -12.18 3.29 1.04
C TYR A 126 -13.06 4.53 1.18
N LEU A 127 -14.36 4.32 1.35
CA LEU A 127 -15.33 5.38 1.57
C LEU A 127 -15.36 5.72 3.05
N VAL A 128 -15.14 6.99 3.39
CA VAL A 128 -15.13 7.45 4.77
C VAL A 128 -16.47 8.09 5.09
N LYS A 129 -17.18 7.54 6.07
CA LYS A 129 -18.45 8.07 6.56
C LYS A 129 -18.20 9.19 7.55
N GLY A 130 -18.86 10.32 7.39
CA GLY A 130 -18.99 11.37 8.40
C GLY A 130 -19.83 10.92 9.58
N GLU A 131 -19.93 11.78 10.60
CA GLU A 131 -20.80 11.53 11.76
C GLU A 131 -22.29 11.52 11.37
N ASP A 132 -22.66 12.22 10.29
CA ASP A 132 -23.98 12.24 9.70
C ASP A 132 -24.29 10.99 8.83
N GLY A 133 -23.36 10.03 8.78
CA GLY A 133 -23.46 8.82 7.97
C GLY A 133 -23.23 9.02 6.47
N LYS A 134 -23.02 10.26 5.99
CA LYS A 134 -22.74 10.53 4.58
C LYS A 134 -21.27 10.31 4.25
N ILE A 135 -20.96 10.08 2.98
CA ILE A 135 -19.57 9.94 2.54
C ILE A 135 -18.91 11.32 2.56
N GLY A 136 -18.01 11.53 3.53
CA GLY A 136 -17.28 12.78 3.71
C GLY A 136 -15.99 12.86 2.90
N GLN A 137 -15.44 11.73 2.46
CA GLN A 137 -14.26 11.64 1.60
C GLN A 137 -14.06 10.21 1.09
N ILE A 138 -13.24 10.08 0.04
CA ILE A 138 -12.85 8.81 -0.57
C ILE A 138 -11.33 8.71 -0.48
N ILE A 139 -10.84 7.59 0.04
CA ILE A 139 -9.42 7.29 0.10
C ILE A 139 -9.06 6.33 -1.03
N LEU A 140 -8.07 6.74 -1.81
CA LEU A 140 -7.58 6.02 -2.97
C LEU A 140 -6.16 5.49 -2.67
N PRO A 141 -5.91 4.18 -2.83
CA PRO A 141 -4.55 3.66 -2.79
C PRO A 141 -3.78 4.14 -4.02
N MET A 142 -2.52 4.49 -3.81
CA MET A 142 -1.59 4.89 -4.87
C MET A 142 -0.24 4.20 -4.64
N HIS A 143 0.46 3.92 -5.73
CA HIS A 143 1.83 3.41 -5.65
C HIS A 143 2.63 3.75 -6.91
N GLY A 144 3.95 3.80 -6.76
CA GLY A 144 4.89 4.06 -7.85
C GLY A 144 6.31 3.73 -7.44
N ASN A 145 7.21 3.57 -8.42
CA ASN A 145 8.62 3.36 -8.15
C ASN A 145 9.29 4.67 -7.72
N GLY A 146 9.96 4.63 -6.58
CA GLY A 146 10.96 5.59 -6.16
C GLY A 146 12.34 5.23 -6.72
N LEU A 147 13.40 5.71 -6.08
CA LEU A 147 14.77 5.39 -6.49
C LEU A 147 15.17 3.99 -6.02
N TRP A 148 14.79 3.63 -4.80
CA TRP A 148 15.23 2.38 -4.14
C TRP A 148 14.12 1.35 -3.97
N SER A 149 12.87 1.80 -3.97
CA SER A 149 11.73 0.97 -3.59
C SER A 149 10.44 1.36 -4.32
N VAL A 150 9.44 0.47 -4.25
CA VAL A 150 8.07 0.86 -4.59
C VAL A 150 7.47 1.55 -3.37
N MET A 151 6.98 2.77 -3.58
CA MET A 151 6.33 3.56 -2.55
C MET A 151 4.82 3.32 -2.64
N TYR A 152 4.20 2.95 -1.52
CA TYR A 152 2.76 2.78 -1.41
C TYR A 152 2.19 3.79 -0.43
N GLY A 153 1.06 4.37 -0.82
CA GLY A 153 0.40 5.40 -0.04
C GLY A 153 -1.09 5.46 -0.28
N PHE A 154 -1.70 6.41 0.42
CA PHE A 154 -3.10 6.76 0.29
C PHE A 154 -3.23 8.24 0.04
N VAL A 155 -4.22 8.60 -0.77
CA VAL A 155 -4.67 9.99 -0.91
C VAL A 155 -6.16 10.05 -0.56
N ALA A 156 -6.51 10.95 0.35
CA ALA A 156 -7.89 11.25 0.69
C ALA A 156 -8.40 12.41 -0.17
N ILE A 157 -9.53 12.21 -0.84
CA ILE A 157 -10.16 13.18 -1.74
C ILE A 157 -11.55 13.52 -1.22
N ARG A 158 -11.92 14.79 -1.29
CA ARG A 158 -13.26 15.27 -0.93
C ARG A 158 -14.34 14.67 -1.83
N PRO A 159 -15.63 14.76 -1.46
CA PRO A 159 -16.73 14.27 -2.28
C PRO A 159 -16.85 14.99 -3.63
N ASP A 160 -16.19 16.13 -3.80
CA ASP A 160 -16.05 16.84 -5.07
C ASP A 160 -15.17 16.11 -6.11
N GLY A 161 -14.48 15.04 -5.71
CA GLY A 161 -13.62 14.24 -6.57
C GLY A 161 -12.33 14.93 -7.03
N ASN A 162 -11.98 16.07 -6.44
CA ASN A 162 -10.90 16.93 -6.92
C ASN A 162 -9.96 17.40 -5.80
N THR A 163 -10.52 17.82 -4.67
CA THR A 163 -9.74 18.45 -3.60
C THR A 163 -9.13 17.40 -2.67
N ILE A 164 -7.82 17.49 -2.44
CA ILE A 164 -7.11 16.62 -1.51
C ILE A 164 -7.39 17.04 -0.06
N ASN A 165 -7.82 16.08 0.76
CA ASN A 165 -7.90 16.21 2.22
C ASN A 165 -6.62 15.77 2.93
N GLY A 166 -5.86 14.85 2.34
CA GLY A 166 -4.62 14.35 2.94
C GLY A 166 -3.91 13.37 2.02
N ILE A 167 -2.63 13.15 2.32
CA ILE A 167 -1.78 12.15 1.66
C ILE A 167 -0.92 11.48 2.72
N THR A 168 -0.67 10.20 2.58
CA THR A 168 0.27 9.48 3.46
C THR A 168 0.93 8.33 2.70
N TYR A 169 2.14 7.96 3.11
CA TYR A 169 2.85 6.79 2.61
C TYR A 169 3.02 5.79 3.75
N TYR A 170 2.56 4.57 3.53
CA TYR A 170 2.56 3.51 4.55
C TYR A 170 3.64 2.45 4.32
N GLU A 171 4.20 2.37 3.12
CA GLU A 171 5.31 1.46 2.82
C GLU A 171 6.25 2.12 1.81
N GLN A 172 7.52 2.25 2.19
CA GLN A 172 8.59 2.80 1.35
C GLN A 172 9.95 2.35 1.92
N GLY A 173 10.98 2.33 1.08
CA GLY A 173 12.35 1.93 1.43
C GLY A 173 13.40 2.93 0.94
N GLU A 174 13.04 4.20 0.85
CA GLU A 174 13.93 5.29 0.45
C GLU A 174 14.84 5.71 1.60
N THR A 175 15.92 6.43 1.28
CA THR A 175 16.90 6.90 2.26
C THR A 175 16.27 7.94 3.23
N PRO A 176 16.34 7.73 4.55
CA PRO A 176 15.88 8.71 5.54
C PRO A 176 16.58 10.07 5.38
N GLY A 177 15.85 11.18 5.49
CA GLY A 177 16.37 12.53 5.28
C GLY A 177 16.50 12.97 3.82
N LEU A 178 16.23 12.08 2.86
CA LEU A 178 16.17 12.37 1.43
C LEU A 178 14.80 11.96 0.86
N GLY A 179 14.71 10.81 0.17
CA GLY A 179 13.45 10.30 -0.37
C GLY A 179 12.47 9.87 0.73
N GLY A 180 12.96 9.48 1.90
CA GLY A 180 12.12 9.14 3.06
C GLY A 180 11.31 10.31 3.61
N GLU A 181 11.60 11.56 3.21
CA GLU A 181 10.86 12.75 3.63
C GLU A 181 9.39 12.76 3.17
N ILE A 182 8.99 11.86 2.26
CA ILE A 182 7.57 11.63 1.93
C ILE A 182 6.74 11.18 3.16
N GLY A 183 7.39 10.61 4.18
CA GLY A 183 6.79 10.26 5.47
C GLY A 183 6.65 11.44 6.43
N ASN A 184 7.23 12.60 6.14
CA ASN A 184 7.23 13.77 7.02
C ASN A 184 5.85 14.45 7.03
N PRO A 185 5.19 14.60 8.20
CA PRO A 185 3.87 15.24 8.29
C PRO A 185 3.84 16.66 7.72
N LEU A 186 4.93 17.44 7.89
CA LEU A 186 5.03 18.80 7.35
C LEU A 186 5.08 18.81 5.82
N TRP A 187 5.67 17.78 5.22
CA TRP A 187 5.67 17.62 3.77
C TRP A 187 4.28 17.20 3.26
N GLN A 188 3.66 16.22 3.92
CA GLN A 188 2.32 15.71 3.57
C GLN A 188 1.25 16.81 3.67
N GLN A 189 1.34 17.69 4.68
CA GLN A 189 0.39 18.80 4.87
C GLN A 189 0.35 19.77 3.68
N LYS A 190 1.44 19.88 2.90
CA LYS A 190 1.48 20.73 1.71
C LYS A 190 0.47 20.30 0.65
N PHE A 191 -0.04 19.06 0.68
CA PHE A 191 -1.00 18.57 -0.30
C PHE A 191 -2.45 18.90 0.05
N VAL A 192 -2.74 19.20 1.32
CA VAL A 192 -4.11 19.50 1.77
C VAL A 192 -4.64 20.74 1.07
N GLY A 193 -5.87 20.65 0.55
CA GLY A 193 -6.54 21.72 -0.18
C GLY A 193 -6.09 21.91 -1.63
N LYS A 194 -5.14 21.11 -2.13
CA LYS A 194 -4.78 21.15 -3.55
C LYS A 194 -5.79 20.38 -4.41
N ASN A 195 -5.89 20.78 -5.68
CA ASN A 195 -6.78 20.17 -6.68
C ASN A 195 -6.00 19.27 -7.64
N CYS A 196 -6.58 18.12 -7.98
CA CYS A 196 -6.00 17.16 -8.94
C CYS A 196 -6.50 17.30 -10.39
N LEU A 197 -7.50 18.15 -10.65
CA LEU A 197 -8.10 18.38 -11.98
C LEU A 197 -7.93 19.83 -12.44
N THR A 198 -6.82 20.50 -12.13
CA THR A 198 -6.57 21.83 -12.68
C THR A 198 -5.98 21.75 -14.09
N ASP A 199 -6.47 22.56 -15.02
CA ASP A 199 -6.00 22.65 -16.42
C ASP A 199 -4.59 23.29 -16.57
N LYS A 200 -3.84 23.43 -15.47
CA LYS A 200 -2.51 24.05 -15.50
C LYS A 200 -1.43 22.95 -15.50
N ALA A 201 -0.37 23.18 -16.26
CA ALA A 201 0.84 22.35 -16.30
C ALA A 201 1.55 22.15 -14.92
N ASN A 202 1.06 22.81 -13.87
CA ASN A 202 1.59 22.78 -12.50
C ASN A 202 0.65 22.11 -11.48
N SER A 203 -0.30 21.28 -11.95
CA SER A 203 -1.15 20.48 -11.07
C SER A 203 -0.31 19.45 -10.29
N PRO A 204 -0.47 19.33 -8.96
CA PRO A 204 0.30 18.38 -8.14
C PRO A 204 -0.06 16.90 -8.42
N CYS A 205 -1.18 16.68 -9.09
CA CYS A 205 -1.71 15.40 -9.53
C CYS A 205 -2.55 15.66 -10.79
N THR A 206 -2.58 14.71 -11.71
CA THR A 206 -3.56 14.66 -12.80
C THR A 206 -4.19 13.27 -12.80
N TRP A 207 -5.52 13.19 -12.82
CA TRP A 207 -6.19 11.89 -12.93
C TRP A 207 -6.16 11.41 -14.39
N ALA A 208 -5.56 10.25 -14.63
CA ALA A 208 -5.85 9.51 -15.86
C ALA A 208 -7.34 9.14 -15.83
N LYS A 209 -8.13 9.63 -16.80
CA LYS A 209 -9.60 9.53 -16.88
C LYS A 209 -10.17 8.20 -16.34
N ALA A 210 -10.60 8.19 -15.08
CA ALA A 210 -11.52 7.21 -14.53
C ALA A 210 -12.54 7.99 -13.68
N ARG A 211 -13.70 8.31 -14.26
CA ARG A 211 -14.79 8.95 -13.52
C ARG A 211 -15.43 7.90 -12.61
N VAL A 212 -15.17 7.97 -11.31
CA VAL A 212 -16.01 7.25 -10.34
C VAL A 212 -17.33 8.03 -10.22
N ARG A 213 -18.41 7.47 -10.76
CA ARG A 213 -19.76 8.02 -10.57
C ARG A 213 -20.32 7.50 -9.25
N THR A 214 -20.41 8.35 -8.23
CA THR A 214 -21.23 8.08 -7.06
C THR A 214 -22.71 8.22 -7.48
N LYS A 215 -23.41 7.09 -7.66
CA LYS A 215 -24.87 7.11 -7.74
C LYS A 215 -25.40 7.41 -6.33
N ASN A 216 -25.83 8.64 -6.09
CA ASN A 216 -26.73 8.96 -4.98
C ASN A 216 -28.05 8.21 -5.26
N THR A 217 -28.30 7.13 -4.55
CA THR A 217 -29.66 6.58 -4.43
C THR A 217 -30.43 7.47 -3.47
N ALA A 218 -31.44 8.14 -4.01
CA ALA A 218 -32.54 8.73 -3.24
C ALA A 218 -33.40 7.63 -2.60
#